data_AF-A0A2G5P779-F1
#
_entry.id   AF-A0A2G5P779-F1
#
_cell.length_a   1.000
_cell.length_b   1.000
_cell.length_c   1.000
_cell.angle_alpha   90.00
_cell.angle_beta   90.00
_cell.angle_gamma   90.00
#
_symmetry.space_group_name_H-M   'P 1'
#
loop_
_entity.id
_entity.type
_entity.pdbx_description
1 polymer ?
#
loop_
_entity_poly.entity_id
_entity_poly.type
_entity_poly.pdbx_seq_one_letter_code
_entity_poly.pdbx_strand_id
1 'polypeptide(L)'
;MCGAAALGTAGTAGAWPTTVTGEMQTFINNARSAGAPGDDDALLTQGYLACRILYTGQGRQAAVDATSDAVVNAARGTLCTQAPS
;
A
#
# COMPACT_ATOMS: atom_id res chain seq x y z
N MET A 1 -38.30 -14.24 -28.66
CA MET A 1 -37.59 -15.53 -28.80
C MET A 1 -36.12 -15.27 -28.51
N CYS A 2 -35.60 -15.89 -27.43
CA CYS A 2 -34.21 -16.17 -27.01
C CYS A 2 -33.08 -15.27 -27.59
N GLY A 3 -32.27 -14.52 -26.84
CA GLY A 3 -31.72 -14.76 -25.51
C GLY A 3 -30.39 -15.52 -25.60
N ALA A 4 -29.27 -14.80 -25.61
CA ALA A 4 -27.97 -15.24 -25.10
C ALA A 4 -26.94 -14.11 -25.28
N ALA A 5 -26.93 -13.13 -24.37
CA ALA A 5 -25.70 -12.39 -24.12
C ALA A 5 -24.72 -13.42 -23.56
N ALA A 6 -23.67 -13.75 -24.32
CA ALA A 6 -22.60 -14.59 -23.86
C ALA A 6 -21.99 -13.91 -22.62
N LEU A 7 -22.40 -14.38 -21.44
CA LEU A 7 -21.72 -14.17 -20.17
C LEU A 7 -20.37 -14.88 -20.31
N GLY A 8 -19.44 -14.26 -21.03
CA GLY A 8 -18.05 -14.56 -20.90
C GLY A 8 -17.71 -14.30 -19.44
N THR A 9 -17.54 -15.36 -18.67
CA THR A 9 -16.89 -15.28 -17.38
C THR A 9 -15.56 -14.57 -17.64
N ALA A 10 -15.46 -13.31 -17.26
CA ALA A 10 -14.17 -12.64 -17.17
C ALA A 10 -13.36 -13.52 -16.21
N GLY A 11 -12.52 -14.39 -16.78
CA GLY A 11 -11.59 -15.18 -15.98
C GLY A 11 -10.82 -14.16 -15.16
N THR A 12 -10.89 -14.29 -13.84
CA THR A 12 -10.05 -13.51 -12.94
C THR A 12 -8.64 -13.62 -13.48
N ALA A 13 -8.09 -12.52 -13.99
CA ALA A 13 -6.72 -12.50 -14.47
C ALA A 13 -5.85 -13.01 -13.32
N GLY A 14 -5.27 -14.19 -13.49
CA GLY A 14 -4.31 -14.75 -12.55
C GLY A 14 -3.04 -13.92 -12.66
N ALA A 15 -3.03 -12.77 -11.97
CA ALA A 15 -1.78 -12.07 -11.70
C ALA A 15 -0.89 -13.07 -10.95
N TRP A 16 0.34 -13.23 -11.43
CA TRP A 16 1.38 -13.99 -10.72
C TRP A 16 1.33 -13.65 -9.22
N PRO A 17 1.49 -14.62 -8.31
CA PRO A 17 1.27 -14.41 -6.88
C PRO A 17 2.39 -13.53 -6.30
N THR A 18 2.37 -12.24 -6.61
CA THR A 18 2.86 -11.22 -5.71
C THR A 18 1.74 -11.06 -4.69
N THR A 19 1.67 -12.01 -3.76
CA THR A 19 0.63 -12.00 -2.73
C THR A 19 0.88 -10.78 -1.86
N VAL A 20 0.11 -9.72 -2.08
CA VAL A 20 -0.07 -8.66 -1.09
C VAL A 20 -0.43 -9.36 0.21
N THR A 21 0.51 -9.36 1.17
CA THR A 21 0.31 -10.05 2.45
C THR A 21 -0.82 -9.36 3.22
N GLY A 22 -1.42 -10.02 4.21
CA GLY A 22 -2.47 -9.40 5.04
C GLY A 22 -2.03 -8.08 5.67
N GLU A 23 -0.75 -7.95 6.00
CA GLU A 23 -0.14 -6.70 6.50
C GLU A 23 -0.07 -5.62 5.41
N MET A 24 0.35 -5.97 4.19
CA MET A 24 0.38 -5.02 3.07
C MET A 24 -1.03 -4.52 2.75
N GLN A 25 -2.03 -5.39 2.76
CA GLN A 25 -3.42 -5.00 2.53
C GLN A 25 -3.94 -4.09 3.65
N THR A 26 -3.58 -4.38 4.90
CA THR A 26 -3.92 -3.52 6.05
C THR A 26 -3.29 -2.14 5.91
N PHE A 27 -2.01 -2.07 5.52
CA PHE A 27 -1.32 -0.83 5.23
C PHE A 27 -2.02 -0.04 4.11
N ILE A 28 -2.33 -0.67 2.98
CA ILE A 28 -3.03 -0.06 1.85
C ILE A 28 -4.38 0.52 2.29
N ASN A 29 -5.18 -0.26 3.01
CA ASN A 29 -6.50 0.17 3.49
C ASN A 29 -6.38 1.37 4.43
N ASN A 30 -5.40 1.37 5.33
CA ASN A 30 -5.15 2.47 6.25
C ASN A 30 -4.67 3.73 5.52
N ALA A 31 -3.72 3.59 4.60
CA ALA A 31 -3.19 4.71 3.80
C ALA A 31 -4.30 5.35 2.95
N ARG A 32 -5.14 4.51 2.31
CA ARG A 32 -6.27 4.98 1.50
C ARG A 32 -7.37 5.64 2.35
N SER A 33 -7.68 5.07 3.52
CA SER A 33 -8.61 5.67 4.49
C SER A 33 -8.13 7.04 5.00
N ALA A 34 -6.80 7.20 5.13
CA ALA A 34 -6.17 8.47 5.47
C ALA A 34 -6.07 9.46 4.29
N GLY A 35 -6.55 9.09 3.09
CA GLY A 35 -6.58 9.96 1.91
C GLY A 35 -5.30 9.96 1.09
N ALA A 36 -4.40 8.98 1.26
CA ALA A 36 -3.21 8.87 0.42
C ALA A 36 -3.60 8.60 -1.05
N PRO A 37 -3.13 9.41 -2.02
CA PRO A 37 -3.43 9.21 -3.43
C PRO A 37 -2.51 8.14 -4.04
N GLY A 38 -3.05 7.34 -4.96
CA GLY A 38 -2.29 6.36 -5.75
C GLY A 38 -2.87 4.96 -5.71
N ASP A 39 -2.35 4.11 -6.60
CA ASP A 39 -2.66 2.68 -6.66
C ASP A 39 -1.92 1.91 -5.55
N ASP A 40 -2.31 0.65 -5.32
CA ASP A 40 -1.77 -0.18 -4.23
C ASP A 40 -0.25 -0.36 -4.30
N ASP A 41 0.29 -0.53 -5.50
CA ASP A 41 1.74 -0.62 -5.72
C ASP A 41 2.45 0.71 -5.43
N ALA A 42 1.80 1.84 -5.73
CA ALA A 42 2.34 3.16 -5.44
C ALA A 42 2.35 3.40 -3.92
N LEU A 43 1.26 3.06 -3.23
CA LEU A 43 1.17 3.14 -1.78
C LEU A 43 2.23 2.25 -1.13
N LEU A 44 2.39 1.00 -1.58
CA LEU A 44 3.40 0.09 -1.04
C LEU A 44 4.82 0.62 -1.26
N THR A 45 5.11 1.10 -2.47
CA THR A 45 6.41 1.71 -2.79
C THR A 45 6.71 2.90 -1.87
N GLN A 46 5.73 3.80 -1.66
CA GLN A 46 5.86 4.92 -0.73
C GLN A 46 6.03 4.45 0.72
N GLY A 47 5.27 3.44 1.16
CA GLY A 47 5.39 2.84 2.49
C GLY A 47 6.79 2.27 2.74
N TYR A 48 7.36 1.55 1.78
CA TYR A 48 8.73 1.04 1.86
C TYR A 48 9.78 2.15 1.87
N LEU A 49 9.59 3.19 1.06
CA LEU A 49 10.47 4.36 1.08
C LEU A 49 10.44 5.05 2.44
N ALA A 50 9.25 5.28 3.00
CA ALA A 50 9.08 5.85 4.34
C ALA A 50 9.76 4.98 5.41
N CYS A 51 9.56 3.66 5.39
CA CYS A 51 10.26 2.76 6.30
C CYS A 51 11.78 2.89 6.16
N ARG A 52 12.30 2.93 4.94
CA ARG A 52 13.74 3.05 4.70
C ARG A 52 14.32 4.34 5.29
N ILE A 53 13.64 5.47 5.10
CA ILE A 53 14.05 6.77 5.66
C ILE A 53 14.02 6.75 7.20
N LEU A 54 13.03 6.11 7.80
CA LEU A 54 12.96 5.96 9.26
C LEU A 54 14.07 5.03 9.79
N TYR A 55 14.34 3.91 9.12
CA TYR A 55 15.40 2.97 9.51
C TYR A 55 16.82 3.55 9.35
N THR A 56 17.03 4.50 8.43
CA THR A 56 18.31 5.19 8.28
C THR A 56 18.50 6.32 9.30
N GLY A 57 17.52 6.58 10.18
CA GLY A 57 17.59 7.61 11.21
C GLY A 57 17.42 9.04 10.69
N GLN A 58 16.92 9.23 9.47
CA GLN A 58 16.67 10.56 8.90
C GLN A 58 15.48 11.29 9.57
N GLY A 59 14.68 10.56 10.35
CA GLY A 59 13.57 11.10 11.13
C GLY A 59 12.25 11.17 10.38
N ARG A 60 11.16 11.38 11.13
CA ARG A 60 9.78 11.36 10.61
C ARG A 60 9.54 12.43 9.54
N GLN A 61 10.05 13.64 9.73
CA GLN A 61 9.80 14.75 8.82
C GLN A 61 10.31 14.45 7.41
N ALA A 62 11.53 13.89 7.29
CA ALA A 62 12.08 13.48 6.00
C ALA A 62 11.22 12.42 5.29
N ALA A 63 10.60 11.51 6.05
CA ALA A 63 9.72 10.49 5.48
C ALA A 63 8.39 11.09 4.98
N VAL A 64 7.84 12.08 5.71
CA VAL A 64 6.63 12.80 5.32
C VAL A 64 6.89 13.63 4.05
N ASP A 65 8.02 14.34 4.00
CA ASP A 65 8.42 15.17 2.87
C ASP A 65 8.63 14.33 1.59
N ALA A 66 9.09 13.08 1.73
CA ALA A 66 9.28 12.16 0.62
C ALA A 66 8.01 11.41 0.19
N THR A 67 6.98 11.38 1.03
CA THR A 67 5.74 10.60 0.79
C THR A 67 4.51 11.42 1.17
N SER A 68 3.91 11.14 2.33
CA SER A 68 2.87 11.94 2.97
C SER A 68 2.72 11.54 4.43
N ASP A 69 2.10 12.41 5.24
CA ASP A 69 1.82 12.10 6.65
C ASP A 69 0.91 10.87 6.80
N ALA A 70 -0.06 10.72 5.89
CA ALA A 70 -0.94 9.56 5.81
C ALA A 70 -0.17 8.25 5.60
N VAL A 71 0.78 8.21 4.66
CA VAL A 71 1.60 7.04 4.37
C VAL A 71 2.53 6.71 5.53
N VAL A 72 3.19 7.72 6.11
CA VAL A 72 4.10 7.50 7.24
C VAL A 72 3.36 6.96 8.48
N ASN A 73 2.18 7.50 8.78
CA ASN A 73 1.37 7.00 9.89
C ASN A 73 0.79 5.62 9.62
N ALA A 74 0.37 5.33 8.39
CA ALA A 74 -0.11 3.99 8.02
C ALA A 74 1.01 2.95 8.06
N ALA A 75 2.22 3.31 7.62
CA ALA A 75 3.39 2.43 7.59
C ALA A 75 3.96 2.18 9.00
N ARG A 76 3.95 3.19 9.88
CA ARG A 76 4.33 3.02 11.30
C ARG A 76 3.31 2.12 12.00
N GLY A 77 3.74 0.94 12.44
CA GLY A 77 2.89 -0.03 13.12
C GLY A 77 2.32 -1.15 12.22
N THR A 78 2.51 -1.07 10.90
CA THR A 78 2.22 -2.19 9.98
C THR A 78 3.51 -2.66 9.29
N LEU A 79 4.06 -1.85 8.38
CA LEU A 79 5.26 -2.18 7.61
C LEU A 79 6.57 -1.84 8.35
N CYS A 80 6.60 -0.74 9.11
CA CYS A 80 7.79 -0.24 9.79
C CYS A 80 7.73 -0.50 11.32
N THR A 81 7.29 -1.68 11.76
CA THR A 81 7.15 -1.99 13.20
C THR A 81 8.47 -1.95 13.99
N GLN A 82 9.61 -2.10 13.34
CA GLN A 82 10.93 -2.01 13.99
C GLN A 82 11.62 -0.66 13.77
N ALA A 83 11.01 0.29 13.07
CA ALA A 83 11.64 1.59 12.83
C ALA A 83 11.72 2.37 14.15
N PRO A 84 12.90 2.96 14.49
CA PRO A 84 13.04 3.75 15.70
C PRO A 84 12.11 4.97 15.69
N SER A 85 11.63 5.34 16.87
CA SER A 85 10.52 6.30 17.04
C SER A 85 10.88 7.72 16.64
#